data_AF-A0A7Y5QMN1-F1
#
_entry.id   AF-A0A7Y5QMN1-F1
#
_cell.length_a   1.000
_cell.length_b   1.000
_cell.length_c   1.000
_cell.angle_alpha   90.00
_cell.angle_beta   90.00
_cell.angle_gamma   90.00
#
_symmetry.space_group_name_H-M   'P 1'
#
loop_
_entity.id
_entity.type
_entity.pdbx_description
1 polymer ?
#
loop_
_entity_poly.entity_id
_entity_poly.type
_entity_poly.pdbx_seq_one_letter_code
_entity_poly.pdbx_strand_id
1 'polypeptide(L)'
;MREFRSPDGLTWQVAVKLPSHSSAMVLFLHPDGRSSSGDRYAWINAPARMTTDPRERLMAQALLDAVDDRQLAALFRRSMPVSRPPSVTRVS
;
A
#
# COMPACT_ATOMS: atom_id res chain seq x y z
N MET A 1 4.33 -8.67 -4.23
CA MET A 1 3.11 -8.60 -3.36
C MET A 1 3.33 -9.56 -2.22
N ARG A 2 2.92 -9.20 -1.01
CA ARG A 2 3.17 -9.99 0.21
C ARG A 2 1.90 -10.11 1.02
N GLU A 3 1.68 -11.25 1.64
CA GLU A 3 0.55 -11.43 2.55
C GLU A 3 0.88 -10.88 3.94
N PHE A 4 -0.07 -10.17 4.54
CA PHE A 4 0.04 -9.60 5.88
C PHE A 4 -1.18 -10.04 6.68
N ARG A 5 -0.94 -10.67 7.83
CA ARG A 5 -2.01 -10.99 8.76
C ARG A 5 -2.23 -9.82 9.71
N SER A 6 -3.41 -9.21 9.63
CA SER A 6 -3.76 -8.09 10.48
C SER A 6 -4.11 -8.58 11.91
N PRO A 7 -4.06 -7.70 12.93
CA PRO A 7 -4.30 -8.08 14.33
C PRO A 7 -5.71 -8.68 14.61
N ASP A 8 -6.67 -8.32 13.76
CA ASP A 8 -8.04 -8.85 13.70
C ASP A 8 -8.12 -10.26 13.07
N GLY A 9 -7.00 -10.81 12.61
CA GLY A 9 -6.90 -12.19 12.12
C GLY A 9 -7.14 -12.36 10.63
N LEU A 10 -7.49 -11.28 9.90
CA LEU A 10 -7.68 -11.27 8.46
C LEU A 10 -6.35 -11.29 7.70
N THR A 11 -6.34 -11.96 6.55
CA THR A 11 -5.18 -11.98 5.64
C THR A 11 -5.36 -10.92 4.56
N TRP A 12 -4.50 -9.91 4.58
CA TRP A 12 -4.48 -8.82 3.61
C TRP A 12 -3.37 -9.05 2.60
N GLN A 13 -3.59 -8.65 1.34
CA GLN A 13 -2.49 -8.60 0.37
C GLN A 13 -1.89 -7.21 0.36
N VAL A 14 -0.57 -7.14 0.54
CA VAL A 14 0.20 -5.90 0.56
C VAL A 14 0.90 -5.71 -0.77
N ALA A 15 0.67 -4.56 -1.39
CA ALA A 15 1.37 -4.09 -2.56
C ALA A 15 2.01 -2.73 -2.27
N VAL A 16 3.20 -2.49 -2.83
CA VAL A 16 3.85 -1.17 -2.76
C VAL A 16 3.80 -0.55 -4.14
N LYS A 17 3.36 0.70 -4.21
CA LYS A 17 3.41 1.54 -5.40
C LYS A 17 4.34 2.71 -5.13
N LEU A 18 5.15 3.07 -6.10
CA LEU A 18 6.04 4.22 -6.06
C LEU A 18 5.52 5.26 -7.06
N PRO A 19 4.57 6.12 -6.66
CA PRO A 19 4.08 7.18 -7.53
C PRO A 19 5.11 8.31 -7.71
N SER A 20 6.11 8.41 -6.83
CA SER A 20 7.23 9.35 -6.96
C SER A 20 8.49 8.80 -6.30
N HIS A 21 9.66 9.39 -6.63
CA HIS A 21 10.96 9.00 -6.09
C HIS A 21 11.14 9.23 -4.59
N SER A 22 10.29 10.08 -3.98
CA SER A 22 10.40 10.47 -2.58
C SER A 22 9.34 9.82 -1.68
N SER A 23 8.30 9.23 -2.29
CA SER A 23 7.15 8.72 -1.56
C SER A 23 6.73 7.35 -2.09
N ALA A 24 6.63 6.37 -1.19
CA ALA A 24 6.05 5.08 -1.49
C ALA A 24 4.67 4.97 -0.82
N MET A 25 3.76 4.34 -1.55
CA MET A 25 2.42 4.03 -1.10
C MET A 25 2.32 2.53 -0.83
N VAL A 26 1.99 2.16 0.39
CA VAL A 26 1.68 0.78 0.77
C VAL A 26 0.17 0.61 0.67
N LEU A 27 -0.27 -0.31 -0.17
CA LEU A 27 -1.67 -0.66 -0.39
C LEU A 27 -1.95 -2.01 0.29
N PHE A 28 -2.98 -2.03 1.13
CA PHE A 28 -3.53 -3.21 1.77
C PHE A 28 -4.84 -3.56 1.06
N LEU A 29 -4.85 -4.68 0.37
CA LEU A 29 -6.01 -5.20 -0.36
C LEU A 29 -6.80 -6.13 0.55
N HIS A 30 -8.11 -5.89 0.64
CA HIS A 30 -8.99 -6.65 1.51
C HIS A 30 -9.25 -8.07 0.96
N PRO A 31 -9.23 -9.12 1.80
CA PRO A 31 -9.39 -10.52 1.35
C PRO A 31 -10.71 -10.83 0.65
N ASP A 32 -11.80 -10.15 1.00
CA ASP A 32 -13.10 -10.43 0.36
C ASP A 32 -13.09 -10.13 -1.15
N GLY A 33 -12.19 -9.29 -1.66
CA GLY A 33 -12.03 -9.00 -3.10
C GLY A 33 -13.25 -8.44 -3.84
N ARG A 34 -14.43 -8.42 -3.21
CA ARG A 34 -15.72 -8.02 -3.82
C ARG A 34 -15.82 -6.53 -4.09
N SER A 35 -15.02 -5.71 -3.41
CA SER A 35 -14.97 -4.27 -3.63
C SER A 35 -13.65 -3.69 -3.13
N SER A 36 -13.03 -2.84 -3.95
CA SER A 36 -11.90 -1.98 -3.53
C SER A 36 -12.28 -1.00 -2.41
N SER A 37 -13.55 -0.95 -1.99
CA SER A 37 -14.00 -0.11 -0.86
C SER A 37 -13.49 -0.59 0.49
N GLY A 38 -12.97 -1.81 0.58
CA GLY A 38 -12.29 -2.33 1.78
C GLY A 38 -10.78 -2.10 1.77
N ASP A 39 -10.21 -1.67 0.64
CA ASP A 39 -8.77 -1.49 0.51
C ASP A 39 -8.32 -0.29 1.34
N ARG A 40 -7.11 -0.38 1.89
CA ARG A 40 -6.52 0.67 2.71
C ARG A 40 -5.16 1.03 2.17
N TYR A 41 -4.71 2.26 2.36
CA TYR A 41 -3.37 2.66 1.95
C TYR A 41 -2.68 3.47 3.05
N ALA A 42 -1.36 3.38 3.08
CA ALA A 42 -0.51 4.16 3.95
C ALA A 42 0.67 4.71 3.15
N TRP A 43 1.02 5.97 3.42
CA TRP A 43 2.20 6.58 2.84
C TRP A 43 3.43 6.35 3.72
N ILE A 44 4.56 6.12 3.06
CA ILE A 44 5.88 6.11 3.68
C ILE A 44 6.84 6.92 2.83
N ASN A 45 7.76 7.60 3.49
CA ASN A 45 8.84 8.29 2.81
C ASN A 45 9.83 7.23 2.33
N ALA A 46 10.19 7.28 1.05
CA ALA A 46 11.28 6.46 0.55
C ALA A 46 12.58 6.93 1.25
N PRO A 47 13.46 6.02 1.71
CA PRO A 47 14.69 6.43 2.38
C PRO A 47 15.55 7.28 1.41
N ALA A 48 16.05 8.42 1.90
CA ALA A 48 16.71 9.50 1.14
C ALA A 48 17.92 9.11 0.26
N ARG A 49 18.35 7.85 0.29
CA ARG A 49 19.45 7.26 -0.49
C ARG A 49 19.00 6.55 -1.77
N MET A 50 17.73 6.68 -2.15
CA MET A 50 17.08 5.99 -3.27
C MET A 50 16.81 6.91 -4.49
N THR A 51 17.63 7.96 -4.68
CA THR A 51 17.24 9.16 -5.45
C THR A 51 17.42 9.14 -6.97
N THR A 52 17.92 8.07 -7.63
CA THR A 52 18.22 8.22 -9.08
C THR A 52 18.10 6.97 -9.96
N ASP A 53 17.49 5.87 -9.52
CA ASP A 53 17.61 4.60 -10.22
C ASP A 53 16.29 4.17 -10.92
N PRO A 54 16.28 3.84 -12.23
CA PRO A 54 15.13 3.28 -12.96
C PRO A 54 14.67 1.89 -12.47
N ARG A 55 15.28 1.37 -11.40
CA ARG A 55 14.94 0.11 -10.73
C ARG A 55 13.70 0.21 -9.82
N GLU A 56 12.79 1.16 -10.03
CA GLU A 56 11.62 1.40 -9.17
C GLU A 56 10.85 0.11 -8.81
N ARG A 57 10.66 -0.82 -9.74
CA ARG A 57 10.07 -2.13 -9.46
C ARG A 57 10.87 -2.98 -8.46
N LEU A 58 12.20 -3.00 -8.61
CA LEU A 58 13.11 -3.69 -7.69
C LEU A 58 13.11 -3.01 -6.32
N MET A 59 12.98 -1.68 -6.31
CA MET A 59 12.90 -0.88 -5.08
C MET A 59 11.59 -1.11 -4.33
N ALA A 60 10.45 -1.20 -5.02
CA ALA A 60 9.18 -1.53 -4.40
C ALA A 60 9.24 -2.91 -3.72
N GLN A 61 9.88 -3.89 -4.36
CA GLN A 61 10.07 -5.21 -3.79
C GLN A 61 11.06 -5.18 -2.60
N ALA A 62 12.21 -4.51 -2.73
CA ALA A 62 13.17 -4.38 -1.64
C ALA A 62 12.58 -3.64 -0.42
N LEU A 63 11.72 -2.64 -0.65
CA LEU A 63 11.01 -1.93 0.41
C LEU A 63 9.98 -2.85 1.07
N LEU A 64 9.23 -3.63 0.29
CA LEU A 64 8.29 -4.63 0.79
C LEU A 64 8.99 -5.71 1.64
N ASP A 65 10.19 -6.12 1.23
CA ASP A 65 11.01 -7.11 1.93
C ASP A 65 11.69 -6.52 3.18
N ALA A 66 12.01 -5.23 3.18
CA ALA A 66 12.62 -4.53 4.30
C ALA A 66 11.61 -4.14 5.41
N VAL A 67 10.33 -4.03 5.08
CA VAL A 67 9.28 -3.69 6.05
C VAL A 67 8.87 -4.95 6.80
N ASP A 68 9.17 -4.99 8.10
CA ASP A 68 8.79 -6.10 8.97
C ASP A 68 7.29 -6.07 9.32
N ASP A 69 6.80 -7.16 9.91
CA ASP A 69 5.37 -7.28 10.26
C ASP A 69 4.94 -6.27 11.33
N ARG A 70 5.86 -5.82 12.19
CA ARG A 70 5.57 -4.81 13.22
C ARG A 70 5.35 -3.44 12.58
N GLN A 71 6.17 -3.08 11.61
CA GLN A 71 6.04 -1.89 10.79
C GLN A 71 4.80 -1.97 9.91
N LEU A 72 4.51 -3.11 9.29
CA LEU A 72 3.25 -3.33 8.56
C LEU A 72 2.04 -3.15 9.47
N ALA A 73 2.06 -3.67 10.70
CA ALA A 73 0.97 -3.46 11.65
C ALA A 73 0.83 -1.99 12.06
N ALA A 74 1.94 -1.27 12.28
CA ALA A 74 1.92 0.16 12.56
C ALA A 74 1.40 0.97 11.36
N LEU A 75 1.78 0.59 10.14
CA LEU A 75 1.30 1.16 8.89
C LEU A 75 -0.19 0.92 8.71
N PHE A 76 -0.64 -0.32 8.94
CA PHE A 76 -2.04 -0.71 8.85
C PHE A 76 -2.89 0.07 9.84
N ARG A 77 -2.43 0.25 11.08
CA ARG A 77 -3.13 1.07 12.09
C ARG A 77 -3.32 2.53 11.68
N ARG A 78 -2.36 3.12 10.95
CA ARG A 78 -2.46 4.50 10.43
C ARG A 78 -2.99 4.57 8.99
N SER A 79 -3.36 3.43 8.40
CA SER A 79 -3.79 3.38 7.01
C SER A 79 -5.17 4.00 6.84
N MET A 80 -5.32 4.72 5.75
CA MET A 80 -6.56 5.37 5.35
C MET A 80 -7.35 4.47 4.40
N PRO A 81 -8.68 4.43 4.48
CA PRO A 81 -9.49 3.71 3.50
C PRO A 81 -9.27 4.32 2.11
N VAL A 82 -9.22 3.47 1.08
CA VAL A 82 -9.25 3.90 -0.31
C VAL A 82 -10.68 4.38 -0.61
N SER A 83 -10.97 5.63 -0.26
CA SER A 83 -12.22 6.27 -0.65
C SER A 83 -12.21 6.43 -2.17
N ARG A 84 -13.16 5.78 -2.85
CA ARG A 84 -13.42 6.12 -4.25
C ARG A 84 -13.96 7.55 -4.29
N PRO A 85 -13.51 8.43 -5.20
CA PRO A 85 -14.32 9.58 -5.55
C PRO A 85 -15.70 9.05 -5.99
N PRO A 86 -16.81 9.73 -5.64
CA PRO A 86 -18.11 9.31 -6.12
C PRO A 86 -18.02 9.17 -7.63
N SER A 87 -18.40 8.00 -8.15
CA SER A 87 -18.47 7.78 -9.59
C SER A 87 -19.24 8.94 -10.19
N VAL A 88 -18.58 9.81 -10.95
CA VAL A 88 -19.27 10.88 -11.67
C VAL A 88 -20.14 10.17 -12.70
N THR A 89 -21.39 9.92 -12.34
CA THR A 89 -22.44 9.55 -13.28
C THR A 89 -22.54 10.70 -14.26
N ARG A 90 -21.94 10.52 -15.44
CA ARG A 90 -22.08 11.45 -16.55
C ARG A 90 -23.54 11.38 -17.01
N VAL A 91 -24.38 12.25 -16.46
CA VAL A 91 -25.72 12.50 -17.01
C VAL A 91 -25.53 13.12 -18.40
N SER A 92 -26.06 12.42 -19.41
CA SER A 92 -26.16 12.88 -20.79
C SER A 92 -27.56 13.41 -21.04
#